data_AF-A0AA42YEX3-F1
#
_entry.id   AF-A0AA42YEX3-F1
#
_cell.length_a   1.000
_cell.length_b   1.000
_cell.length_c   1.000
_cell.angle_alpha   90.00
_cell.angle_beta   90.00
_cell.angle_gamma   90.00
#
_symmetry.space_group_name_H-M   'P 1'
#
loop_
_entity.id
_entity.type
_entity.pdbx_description
1 polymer ?
#
loop_
_entity_poly.entity_id
_entity_poly.type
_entity_poly.pdbx_seq_one_letter_code
_entity_poly.pdbx_strand_id
1 'polypeptide(L)'
;MAGNRPGWGSIAMAAWAVLEVVAVGWLLLACGSAGSNGSPPPDVTQPPVEAPRQVACDARDELACLDSSDCTLRQAEDKTYYCAEPASACEEGFVQSSATAEACVGEGCTFVPAVCYCAPDVTCVCGGGPPAQCVAAS
;
A
#
# COMPACT_ATOMS: atom_id res chain seq x y z
N MET A 1 -25.73 62.46 -3.63
CA MET A 1 -24.78 61.76 -4.52
C MET A 1 -24.19 60.63 -3.69
N ALA A 2 -24.80 59.44 -3.74
CA ALA A 2 -24.29 58.27 -4.50
C ALA A 2 -22.83 57.93 -4.08
N GLY A 3 -22.50 56.81 -3.45
CA GLY A 3 -23.30 55.62 -3.17
C GLY A 3 -22.57 54.58 -2.31
N ASN A 4 -23.37 53.55 -2.00
CA ASN A 4 -23.11 52.16 -1.60
C ASN A 4 -22.32 51.78 -0.34
N ARG A 5 -22.93 50.79 0.31
CA ARG A 5 -22.85 50.31 1.70
C ARG A 5 -21.79 49.21 1.91
N PRO A 6 -21.52 48.82 3.18
CA PRO A 6 -20.31 48.15 3.63
C PRO A 6 -20.42 46.62 3.56
N GLY A 7 -19.29 45.94 3.51
CA GLY A 7 -19.21 44.48 3.62
C GLY A 7 -18.47 44.08 4.89
N TRP A 8 -19.23 43.66 5.91
CA TRP A 8 -18.76 42.85 7.03
C TRP A 8 -19.25 41.41 6.82
N GLY A 9 -18.46 40.45 7.32
CA GLY A 9 -18.82 39.05 7.47
C GLY A 9 -18.43 38.19 6.26
N SER A 10 -18.18 36.91 6.39
CA SER A 10 -18.21 36.02 7.55
C SER A 10 -17.88 34.62 6.99
N ILE A 11 -17.09 33.86 7.72
CA ILE A 11 -17.28 32.42 7.98
C ILE A 11 -17.12 31.42 6.80
N ALA A 12 -16.14 30.53 7.02
CA ALA A 12 -16.13 29.08 6.87
C ALA A 12 -16.67 28.36 5.60
N MET A 13 -15.76 27.49 5.13
CA MET A 13 -15.92 26.07 4.82
C MET A 13 -16.83 25.62 3.67
N ALA A 14 -16.25 24.65 2.97
CA ALA A 14 -16.89 23.64 2.16
C ALA A 14 -17.50 24.15 0.85
N ALA A 15 -17.42 23.46 -0.27
CA ALA A 15 -16.71 22.27 -0.70
C ALA A 15 -16.99 22.19 -2.22
N TRP A 16 -16.68 21.04 -2.82
CA TRP A 16 -17.16 20.59 -4.15
C TRP A 16 -16.30 21.16 -5.29
N ALA A 17 -16.03 20.47 -6.39
CA ALA A 17 -16.11 19.09 -6.82
C ALA A 17 -15.66 19.14 -8.31
N VAL A 18 -15.51 17.97 -8.94
CA VAL A 18 -15.67 17.76 -10.40
C VAL A 18 -14.53 18.35 -11.26
N LEU A 19 -13.51 17.57 -11.63
CA LEU A 19 -13.49 16.70 -12.82
C LEU A 19 -13.97 17.42 -14.09
N GLU A 20 -13.09 18.00 -14.90
CA GLU A 20 -13.34 18.14 -16.35
C GLU A 20 -12.04 18.00 -17.15
N VAL A 21 -11.78 16.78 -17.64
CA VAL A 21 -11.01 16.58 -18.86
C VAL A 21 -12.00 16.76 -19.99
N VAL A 22 -11.79 17.82 -20.77
CA VAL A 22 -12.66 18.29 -21.85
C VAL A 22 -12.87 17.18 -22.89
N ALA A 23 -14.03 16.54 -22.83
CA ALA A 23 -14.53 15.65 -23.87
C ALA A 23 -15.00 16.51 -25.05
N VAL A 24 -14.10 16.72 -26.01
CA VAL A 24 -14.50 17.23 -27.33
C VAL A 24 -15.05 16.07 -28.13
N GLY A 25 -16.37 16.05 -28.31
CA GLY A 25 -16.86 15.87 -29.66
C GLY A 25 -17.95 14.82 -29.89
N TRP A 26 -19.16 15.36 -30.10
CA TRP A 26 -20.11 14.96 -31.13
C TRP A 26 -20.89 13.66 -30.94
N LEU A 27 -22.04 13.87 -30.30
CA LEU A 27 -23.29 13.15 -30.47
C LEU A 27 -23.61 12.90 -31.96
N LEU A 28 -23.70 11.63 -32.37
CA LEU A 28 -24.58 11.24 -33.47
C LEU A 28 -25.46 10.08 -33.02
N LEU A 29 -26.73 10.44 -32.88
CA LEU A 29 -27.89 9.59 -32.68
C LEU A 29 -28.13 8.79 -33.97
N ALA A 30 -27.94 7.49 -33.95
CA ALA A 30 -28.45 6.60 -34.98
C ALA A 30 -29.25 5.47 -34.31
N CYS A 31 -30.56 5.59 -34.45
CA CYS A 31 -31.55 4.54 -34.26
C CYS A 31 -31.23 3.36 -35.18
N GLY A 32 -31.19 2.14 -34.65
CA GLY A 32 -30.99 0.91 -35.43
C GLY A 32 -31.49 -0.31 -34.66
N SER A 33 -32.60 -0.87 -35.13
CA SER A 33 -33.35 -1.99 -34.59
C SER A 33 -32.61 -3.33 -34.68
N ALA A 34 -33.03 -4.28 -33.85
CA ALA A 34 -32.63 -5.69 -33.83
C ALA A 34 -32.51 -6.35 -35.22
N GLY A 35 -31.43 -7.11 -35.41
CA GLY A 35 -31.22 -8.01 -36.55
C GLY A 35 -29.88 -8.77 -36.42
N SER A 36 -29.95 -10.09 -36.38
CA SER A 36 -28.82 -11.02 -36.17
C SER A 36 -27.85 -11.14 -37.36
N ASN A 37 -26.64 -11.63 -37.05
CA ASN A 37 -25.53 -12.08 -37.91
C ASN A 37 -24.54 -10.98 -38.39
N GLY A 38 -23.53 -10.73 -37.56
CA GLY A 38 -22.30 -10.03 -37.96
C GLY A 38 -21.20 -10.28 -36.93
N SER A 39 -20.09 -10.83 -37.38
CA SER A 39 -18.91 -11.21 -36.59
C SER A 39 -18.39 -10.09 -35.67
N PRO A 40 -17.82 -10.42 -34.49
CA PRO A 40 -17.18 -9.40 -33.64
C PRO A 40 -16.03 -8.70 -34.40
N PRO A 41 -15.77 -7.40 -34.14
CA PRO A 41 -14.59 -6.71 -34.65
C PRO A 41 -13.32 -7.43 -34.19
N PRO A 42 -12.14 -7.23 -34.83
CA PRO A 42 -10.90 -7.76 -34.31
C PRO A 42 -10.76 -7.30 -32.86
N ASP A 43 -10.73 -8.30 -32.00
CA ASP A 43 -10.44 -8.22 -30.58
C ASP A 43 -9.21 -7.33 -30.43
N VAL A 44 -9.40 -6.07 -30.04
CA VAL A 44 -8.32 -5.33 -29.41
C VAL A 44 -8.23 -5.95 -28.03
N THR A 45 -7.57 -7.11 -27.98
CA THR A 45 -7.09 -7.71 -26.75
C THR A 45 -6.18 -6.65 -26.15
N GLN A 46 -6.72 -5.78 -25.29
CA GLN A 46 -5.87 -5.12 -24.33
C GLN A 46 -5.16 -6.26 -23.59
N PRO A 47 -3.82 -6.31 -23.60
CA PRO A 47 -3.13 -7.27 -22.76
C PRO A 47 -3.72 -7.11 -21.35
N PRO A 48 -4.05 -8.22 -20.65
CA PRO A 48 -4.56 -8.11 -19.30
C PRO A 48 -3.63 -7.17 -18.56
N VAL A 49 -4.18 -6.08 -18.01
CA VAL A 49 -3.44 -5.23 -17.08
C VAL A 49 -3.11 -6.17 -15.94
N GLU A 50 -1.91 -6.75 -15.97
CA GLU A 50 -1.43 -7.62 -14.92
C GLU A 50 -1.51 -6.79 -13.65
N ALA A 51 -2.42 -7.17 -12.75
CA ALA A 51 -2.35 -6.73 -11.38
C ALA A 51 -0.89 -6.93 -10.93
N PRO A 52 -0.28 -5.96 -10.24
CA PRO A 52 1.12 -6.08 -9.83
C PRO A 52 1.29 -7.45 -9.20
N ARG A 53 2.14 -8.29 -9.82
CA ARG A 53 2.35 -9.66 -9.36
C ARG A 53 2.86 -9.53 -7.92
N GLN A 54 2.02 -9.85 -6.95
CA GLN A 54 2.44 -9.84 -5.56
C GLN A 54 3.54 -10.88 -5.44
N VAL A 55 4.78 -10.42 -5.30
CA VAL A 55 5.92 -11.30 -5.07
C VAL A 55 5.69 -11.95 -3.73
N ALA A 56 5.49 -13.27 -3.73
CA ALA A 56 5.34 -14.07 -2.53
C ALA A 56 6.51 -13.78 -1.58
N CYS A 57 6.22 -13.68 -0.27
CA CYS A 57 7.23 -13.30 0.72
C CYS A 57 8.45 -14.21 0.66
N ASP A 58 8.28 -15.53 0.49
CA ASP A 58 9.37 -16.51 0.41
C ASP A 58 10.35 -16.30 -0.76
N ALA A 59 9.96 -15.56 -1.79
CA ALA A 59 10.79 -15.24 -2.94
C ALA A 59 11.58 -13.93 -2.77
N ARG A 60 11.39 -13.22 -1.64
CA ARG A 60 12.08 -11.96 -1.34
C ARG A 60 13.38 -12.20 -0.60
N ASP A 61 14.40 -11.46 -0.99
CA ASP A 61 15.64 -11.38 -0.22
C ASP A 61 15.44 -10.66 1.12
N GLU A 62 16.36 -10.87 2.04
CA GLU A 62 16.29 -10.38 3.43
C GLU A 62 16.03 -8.86 3.53
N LEU A 63 16.77 -8.04 2.78
CA LEU A 63 16.57 -6.57 2.76
C LEU A 63 15.21 -6.17 2.21
N ALA A 64 14.78 -6.82 1.13
CA ALA A 64 13.49 -6.54 0.51
C ALA A 64 12.32 -6.99 1.41
N CYS A 65 12.55 -7.97 2.28
CA CYS A 65 11.59 -8.37 3.30
C CYS A 65 11.50 -7.36 4.44
N LEU A 66 12.64 -6.89 4.96
CA LEU A 66 12.68 -5.88 6.02
C LEU A 66 11.95 -4.59 5.67
N ASP A 67 12.03 -4.18 4.40
CA ASP A 67 11.43 -2.94 3.89
C ASP A 67 9.98 -3.13 3.44
N SER A 68 9.46 -4.37 3.51
CA SER A 68 8.09 -4.68 3.13
C SER A 68 7.13 -4.38 4.27
N SER A 69 5.96 -3.81 3.94
CA SER A 69 4.81 -3.68 4.84
C SER A 69 3.91 -4.93 4.83
N ASP A 70 4.08 -5.80 3.83
CA ASP A 70 3.21 -6.95 3.57
C ASP A 70 3.89 -8.29 3.88
N CYS A 71 5.15 -8.27 4.31
CA CYS A 71 5.92 -9.45 4.67
C CYS A 71 6.71 -9.17 5.95
N THR A 72 7.06 -10.24 6.67
CA THR A 72 7.83 -10.16 7.91
C THR A 72 9.05 -11.07 7.82
N LEU A 73 10.22 -10.49 8.04
CA LEU A 73 11.45 -11.23 8.24
C LEU A 73 11.44 -11.88 9.61
N ARG A 74 11.59 -13.21 9.61
CA ARG A 74 11.71 -14.03 10.81
C ARG A 74 13.06 -14.70 10.87
N GLN A 75 13.42 -15.15 12.06
CA GLN A 75 14.62 -15.92 12.31
C GLN A 75 14.23 -17.35 12.69
N ALA A 76 14.84 -18.34 12.03
CA ALA A 76 14.71 -19.75 12.36
C ALA A 76 15.64 -20.13 13.53
N GLU A 77 15.48 -21.35 14.07
CA GLU A 77 16.26 -21.83 15.22
C GLU A 77 17.77 -21.93 14.92
N ASP A 78 18.14 -22.14 13.66
CA ASP A 78 19.53 -22.17 13.17
C ASP A 78 20.11 -20.78 12.91
N LYS A 79 19.37 -19.71 13.26
CA LYS A 79 19.66 -18.29 13.01
C LYS A 79 19.58 -17.85 11.55
N THR A 80 19.08 -18.70 10.66
CA THR A 80 18.81 -18.31 9.28
C THR A 80 17.60 -17.38 9.23
N TYR A 81 17.69 -16.31 8.43
CA TYR A 81 16.56 -15.41 8.19
C TYR A 81 15.73 -15.89 7.00
N TYR A 82 14.41 -15.81 7.14
CA TYR A 82 13.47 -16.11 6.06
C TYR A 82 12.33 -15.11 6.08
N CYS A 83 11.80 -14.82 4.89
CA CYS A 83 10.68 -13.92 4.73
C CYS A 83 9.38 -14.71 4.70
N ALA A 84 8.41 -14.31 5.52
CA ALA A 84 7.12 -14.96 5.63
C ALA A 84 5.98 -13.94 5.60
N GLU A 85 4.76 -14.41 5.40
CA GLU A 85 3.57 -13.58 5.58
C GLU A 85 3.41 -13.15 7.06
N PRO A 86 2.71 -12.02 7.31
CA PRO A 86 2.29 -11.62 8.65
C PRO A 86 1.50 -12.76 9.33
N ALA A 87 1.91 -13.17 10.52
CA ALA A 87 1.19 -14.14 11.34
C ALA A 87 0.05 -13.49 12.14
N SER A 88 0.03 -12.16 12.24
CA SER A 88 -1.01 -11.42 12.94
C SER A 88 -1.24 -10.04 12.34
N ALA A 89 -2.41 -9.47 12.62
CA ALA A 89 -2.76 -8.10 12.24
C ALA A 89 -1.81 -7.03 12.83
N CYS A 90 -1.03 -7.36 13.87
CA CYS A 90 0.00 -6.47 14.40
C CYS A 90 1.20 -6.32 13.46
N GLU A 91 1.48 -7.33 12.64
CA GLU A 91 2.60 -7.33 11.70
C GLU A 91 2.21 -6.72 10.34
N GLU A 92 0.91 -6.60 10.05
CA GLU A 92 0.40 -5.97 8.83
C GLU A 92 0.72 -4.46 8.82
N GLY A 93 1.37 -3.98 7.75
CA GLY A 93 1.77 -2.57 7.65
C GLY A 93 3.04 -2.23 8.44
N PHE A 94 3.58 -3.16 9.23
CA PHE A 94 4.76 -2.92 10.06
C PHE A 94 6.06 -3.16 9.28
N VAL A 95 6.79 -2.09 9.02
CA VAL A 95 8.08 -2.14 8.30
C VAL A 95 9.23 -2.29 9.30
N GLN A 96 9.97 -3.39 9.20
CA GLN A 96 11.02 -3.75 10.15
C GLN A 96 12.30 -2.92 9.99
N SER A 97 12.60 -2.45 8.77
CA SER A 97 13.76 -1.59 8.48
C SER A 97 13.70 -0.24 9.20
N SER A 98 12.48 0.29 9.41
CA SER A 98 12.20 1.57 10.08
C SER A 98 11.39 1.41 11.37
N ALA A 99 11.52 0.24 12.02
CA ALA A 99 10.73 -0.15 13.16
C ALA A 99 10.84 0.82 14.35
N THR A 100 9.70 1.29 14.83
CA THR A 100 9.54 2.12 16.03
C THR A 100 8.36 1.62 16.85
N ALA A 101 8.30 1.97 18.14
CA ALA A 101 7.16 1.61 18.98
C ALA A 101 5.86 2.24 18.44
N GLU A 102 5.97 3.42 17.84
CA GLU A 102 4.91 4.19 17.22
C GLU A 102 4.44 3.61 15.87
N ALA A 103 5.21 2.73 15.24
CA ALA A 103 4.77 1.98 14.07
C ALA A 103 3.97 0.72 14.44
N CYS A 104 4.17 0.21 15.67
CA CYS A 104 3.45 -0.95 16.19
C CYS A 104 2.17 -0.52 16.93
N VAL A 105 1.19 -0.04 16.17
CA VAL A 105 -0.05 0.54 16.73
C VAL A 105 -1.23 -0.35 16.40
N GLY A 106 -1.81 -0.95 17.43
CA GLY A 106 -3.00 -1.77 17.35
C GLY A 106 -3.45 -2.19 18.74
N GLU A 107 -4.76 -2.34 18.95
CA GLU A 107 -5.24 -2.90 20.22
C GLU A 107 -4.72 -4.33 20.38
N GLY A 108 -4.03 -4.58 21.49
CA GLY A 108 -3.42 -5.87 21.74
C GLY A 108 -2.16 -6.13 20.92
N CYS A 109 -1.44 -5.10 20.45
CA CYS A 109 -0.11 -5.24 19.85
C CYS A 109 0.99 -4.73 20.79
N THR A 110 2.16 -5.38 20.76
CA THR A 110 3.33 -5.04 21.55
C THR A 110 4.57 -4.97 20.65
N PHE A 111 5.30 -3.86 20.77
CA PHE A 111 6.57 -3.68 20.08
C PHE A 111 7.70 -4.44 20.78
N VAL A 112 8.42 -5.26 20.02
CA VAL A 112 9.63 -5.96 20.45
C VAL A 112 10.82 -5.39 19.67
N PRO A 113 11.73 -4.64 20.33
CA PRO A 113 12.87 -4.03 19.64
C PRO A 113 13.87 -5.08 19.16
N ALA A 114 14.54 -4.77 18.04
CA ALA A 114 15.72 -5.51 17.60
C ALA A 114 16.84 -5.33 18.62
N VAL A 115 17.23 -6.40 19.33
CA VAL A 115 18.33 -6.33 20.30
C VAL A 115 19.68 -6.41 19.59
N CYS A 116 19.79 -7.28 18.58
CA CYS A 116 21.06 -7.63 17.93
C CYS A 116 20.88 -8.02 16.45
N TYR A 117 19.83 -7.53 15.79
CA TYR A 117 19.62 -7.81 14.37
C TYR A 117 20.62 -7.03 13.51
N CYS A 118 21.09 -7.68 12.46
CA CYS A 118 22.11 -7.14 11.57
C CYS A 118 21.67 -7.39 10.14
N ALA A 119 21.28 -6.33 9.46
CA ALA A 119 20.99 -6.36 8.04
C ALA A 119 22.22 -6.88 7.28
N PRO A 120 22.05 -7.54 6.13
CA PRO A 120 23.14 -8.23 5.42
C PRO A 120 24.25 -7.28 4.94
N ASP A 121 23.98 -5.98 4.82
CA ASP A 121 24.98 -4.96 4.46
C ASP A 121 25.74 -4.39 5.67
N VAL A 122 25.46 -4.85 6.89
CA VAL A 122 26.00 -4.30 8.13
C VAL A 122 26.84 -5.34 8.87
N THR A 123 28.12 -5.04 9.09
CA THR A 123 28.96 -5.85 9.98
C THR A 123 28.66 -5.51 11.43
N CYS A 124 28.11 -6.46 12.16
CA CYS A 124 27.81 -6.32 13.58
C CYS A 124 28.77 -7.11 14.48
N VAL A 125 28.88 -6.64 15.73
CA VAL A 125 29.66 -7.29 16.78
C VAL A 125 28.83 -8.33 17.55
N CYS A 126 27.50 -8.28 17.43
CA CYS A 126 26.58 -9.20 18.11
C CYS A 126 26.18 -10.40 17.23
N GLY A 127 25.78 -11.50 17.87
CA GLY A 127 25.64 -12.82 17.24
C GLY A 127 24.38 -13.08 16.40
N GLY A 128 23.81 -12.03 15.79
CA GLY A 128 22.65 -12.09 14.89
C GLY A 128 21.34 -12.47 15.59
N GLY A 129 20.67 -11.50 16.20
CA GLY A 129 19.35 -11.66 16.82
C GLY A 129 18.20 -11.48 15.83
N PRO A 130 16.94 -11.69 16.25
CA PRO A 130 15.79 -11.43 15.41
C PRO A 130 15.61 -9.92 15.17
N PRO A 131 15.07 -9.53 14.00
CA PRO A 131 14.69 -8.14 13.72
C PRO A 131 13.61 -7.65 14.69
N ALA A 132 13.37 -6.34 14.66
CA ALA A 132 12.29 -5.74 15.42
C ALA A 132 10.95 -6.32 14.96
N GLN A 133 10.02 -6.49 15.87
CA GLN A 133 8.75 -7.15 15.62
C GLN A 133 7.61 -6.35 16.26
N CYS A 134 6.43 -6.45 15.68
CA CYS A 134 5.19 -6.04 16.29
C CYS A 134 4.31 -7.28 16.46
N VAL A 135 4.13 -7.75 17.69
CA VAL A 135 3.45 -9.03 17.96
C VAL A 135 2.19 -8.80 18.76
N ALA A 136 1.27 -9.77 18.74
CA ALA A 136 0.13 -9.75 19.64
C ALA A 136 0.60 -9.75 21.11
N ALA A 137 0.02 -8.88 21.93
CA ALA A 137 0.19 -8.81 23.37
C ALA A 137 -0.45 -10.06 23.99
N SER A 138 0.38 -10.90 24.61
CA SER A 138 -0.02 -12.12 25.33
C SER A 138 -0.48 -11.84 26.74
#